data_AF-E0UNJ0-F1
#
_entry.id   AF-E0UNJ0-F1
#
_cell.length_a   1.000
_cell.length_b   1.000
_cell.length_c   1.000
_cell.angle_alpha   90.00
_cell.angle_beta   90.00
_cell.angle_gamma   90.00
#
_symmetry.space_group_name_H-M   'P 1'
#
loop_
_entity.id
_entity.type
_entity.pdbx_description
1 polymer ?
#
loop_
_entity_poly.entity_id
_entity_poly.type
_entity_poly.pdbx_seq_one_letter_code
_entity_poly.pdbx_strand_id
1 'polypeptide(L)' 'MPEKLKKLVSDISCQIQHSIMRLYGYFDEKGDYHHTKPMPLIIVRTLQKLGKLVALGN' A
#
# COMPACT_ATOMS: atom_id res chain seq x y z
N MET A 1 -0.17 0.57 21.26
CA MET A 1 -1.12 1.41 20.48
C MET A 1 -2.52 0.82 20.66
N PRO A 2 -3.57 1.61 20.92
CA PRO A 2 -4.92 1.06 21.07
C PRO A 2 -5.39 0.36 19.78
N GLU A 3 -6.05 -0.80 19.90
CA GLU A 3 -6.44 -1.67 18.77
C GLU A 3 -7.25 -0.94 17.68
N LYS A 4 -8.10 0.01 18.07
CA LYS A 4 -8.85 0.85 17.12
C LYS A 4 -7.94 1.72 16.24
N LEU A 5 -6.85 2.25 16.80
CA LEU A 5 -5.90 3.08 16.07
C LEU A 5 -5.05 2.25 15.13
N LYS A 6 -4.65 1.03 15.54
CA LYS A 6 -3.94 0.08 14.67
C LYS A 6 -4.78 -0.27 13.43
N LYS A 7 -6.05 -0.62 13.65
CA LYS A 7 -6.99 -0.94 12.56
C LYS A 7 -7.16 0.23 11.61
N LEU A 8 -7.35 1.44 12.14
CA LEU A 8 -7.46 2.65 11.31
C LEU A 8 -6.21 2.90 10.47
N VAL A 9 -5.01 2.77 11.06
CA VAL A 9 -3.74 2.94 10.34
C VAL A 9 -3.57 1.87 9.26
N SER A 10 -3.95 0.63 9.54
CA SER A 10 -3.93 -0.47 8.58
C SER A 10 -4.88 -0.21 7.40
N ASP A 11 -6.13 0.19 7.68
CA ASP A 11 -7.15 0.46 6.67
C ASP A 11 -6.73 1.60 5.75
N ILE A 12 -6.24 2.72 6.31
CA ILE A 12 -5.74 3.85 5.54
C ILE A 12 -4.51 3.45 4.70
N SER A 13 -3.58 2.68 5.27
CA SER A 13 -2.38 2.22 4.56
C SER A 13 -2.75 1.35 3.36
N CYS A 14 -3.73 0.45 3.54
CA CYS A 14 -4.26 -0.39 2.47
C CYS A 14 -4.91 0.44 1.36
N GLN A 15 -5.74 1.42 1.70
CA GLN A 15 -6.36 2.31 0.71
C GLN A 15 -5.33 3.12 -0.09
N ILE A 16 -4.30 3.64 0.57
CA ILE A 16 -3.21 4.38 -0.07
C ILE A 16 -2.43 3.46 -1.03
N GLN A 17 -2.04 2.26 -0.58
CA GLN A 17 -1.36 1.28 -1.42
C GLN A 17 -2.17 0.93 -2.66
N HIS A 18 -3.46 0.62 -2.48
CA HIS A 18 -4.33 0.23 -3.59
C HIS A 18 -4.54 1.37 -4.60
N SER A 19 -4.65 2.61 -4.11
CA SER A 19 -4.78 3.80 -4.97
C SER A 19 -3.50 4.06 -5.79
N ILE A 20 -2.33 3.93 -5.15
CA ILE A 20 -1.03 4.08 -5.83
C ILE A 20 -0.85 2.96 -6.85
N MET A 21 -1.16 1.71 -6.50
CA MET A 21 -1.05 0.58 -7.43
C MET A 21 -1.92 0.80 -8.67
N ARG A 22 -3.15 1.31 -8.52
CA ARG A 22 -4.02 1.67 -9.66
C ARG A 22 -3.52 2.86 -10.48
N LEU A 23 -2.70 3.75 -9.91
CA LEU A 23 -2.12 4.88 -10.64
C LEU A 23 -0.97 4.44 -11.58
N TYR A 24 -0.21 3.42 -11.16
CA TYR A 24 0.99 2.95 -11.87
C TYR A 24 0.80 1.60 -12.58
N GLY A 25 -0.39 1.02 -12.49
CA GLY A 25 -0.71 -0.30 -13.01
C GLY A 25 -2.19 -0.62 -12.89
N TYR A 26 -2.54 -1.88 -13.12
CA TYR A 26 -3.89 -2.39 -12.93
C TYR A 26 -3.84 -3.82 -12.38
N PHE A 27 -4.95 -4.27 -11.82
CA PHE A 27 -5.14 -5.68 -11.48
C PHE A 27 -5.94 -6.32 -12.62
N ASP A 28 -5.52 -7.49 -13.08
CA ASP A 28 -6.29 -8.25 -14.05
C ASP A 28 -7.47 -9.00 -13.39
N GLU A 29 -8.24 -9.72 -14.20
CA GLU A 29 -9.40 -10.49 -13.72
C GLU A 29 -9.01 -11.65 -12.79
N LYS A 30 -7.74 -12.06 -12.78
CA LYS A 30 -7.20 -13.08 -11.88
C LYS A 30 -6.67 -12.50 -10.57
N GLY A 31 -6.59 -11.18 -10.46
CA GLY A 31 -6.05 -10.47 -9.31
C GLY A 31 -4.54 -10.24 -9.37
N ASP A 32 -3.89 -10.53 -10.50
CA ASP A 32 -2.47 -10.28 -10.68
C ASP A 32 -2.23 -8.80 -11.00
N TYR A 33 -1.19 -8.21 -10.38
CA TYR A 33 -0.85 -6.81 -10.58
C TYR A 33 0.11 -6.59 -11.76
N HIS A 34 -0.32 -5.77 -12.71
CA HIS A 34 0.44 -5.42 -13.91
C HIS A 34 0.87 -3.96 -13.86
N HIS A 35 2.19 -3.70 -13.87
CA HIS A 35 2.73 -2.35 -13.95
C HIS A 35 2.60 -1.80 -15.38
N THR A 36 2.05 -0.60 -15.52
CA THR A 36 1.93 0.11 -16.81
C THR A 36 2.86 1.31 -16.91
N LYS A 37 3.29 1.86 -15.77
CA LYS A 37 4.18 3.03 -15.70
C LYS A 37 5.25 2.81 -14.65
N PRO A 38 6.48 3.32 -14.87
CA PRO A 38 7.52 3.25 -13.87
C PRO A 38 7.09 4.04 -12.62
N MET A 39 7.12 3.38 -11.47
CA MET A 39 6.83 4.02 -10.19
C MET A 39 8.08 4.75 -9.69
N PRO A 40 8.00 6.04 -9.33
CA PRO A 40 9.11 6.77 -8.74
C PRO A 40 9.63 6.08 -7.47
N LEU A 41 10.95 6.00 -7.32
CA LEU A 41 11.61 5.35 -6.17
C LEU A 41 11.14 5.90 -4.81
N ILE A 42 10.81 7.19 -4.74
CA ILE A 42 10.27 7.82 -3.53
C ILE A 42 8.94 7.18 -3.10
N ILE A 43 8.07 6.84 -4.05
CA ILE A 43 6.77 6.21 -3.78
C ILE A 43 6.99 4.78 -3.30
N VAL A 44 7.85 4.01 -3.98
CA VAL A 44 8.21 2.64 -3.56
C VAL A 44 8.74 2.63 -2.12
N ARG A 45 9.66 3.55 -1.78
CA ARG A 45 10.20 3.67 -0.42
C ARG A 45 9.14 4.05 0.61
N THR A 46 8.19 4.91 0.26
CA THR A 46 7.07 5.26 1.13
C THR A 46 6.18 4.05 1.40
N LEU A 47 5.84 3.26 0.37
CA LEU A 47 5.05 2.04 0.54
C LEU A 47 5.75 1.00 1.43
N GLN A 48 7.07 0.83 1.26
CA GLN A 48 7.87 -0.06 2.10
C GLN A 48 7.91 0.40 3.57
N LYS A 49 8.02 1.71 3.82
CA LYS A 49 7.99 2.28 5.18
C LYS A 49 6.61 2.12 5.81
N LEU A 50 5.53 2.36 5.06
CA LEU A 50 4.16 2.13 5.51
C LEU A 50 3.93 0.67 5.88
N GLY A 51 4.38 -0.27 5.05
CA GLY A 51 4.30 -1.70 5.35
C GLY A 51 5.03 -2.08 6.65
N LYS A 52 6.23 -1.52 6.88
CA LYS A 52 6.96 -1.71 8.15
C LYS A 52 6.23 -1.10 9.35
N LEU A 53 5.62 0.08 9.18
CA LEU A 53 4.87 0.74 10.25
C LEU A 53 3.65 -0.10 10.67
N VAL A 54 2.92 -0.65 9.71
CA VAL A 54 1.78 -1.55 9.97
C VAL A 54 2.28 -2.84 10.62
N ALA A 55 3.39 -3.43 10.14
CA ALA A 55 3.95 -4.66 10.70
C ALA A 55 4.48 -4.50 12.14
N LEU A 56 5.04 -3.34 12.50
CA LEU A 56 5.47 -3.04 13.88
C LEU A 56 4.29 -2.78 14.83
N GLY A 57 3.10 -2.51 14.28
CA GLY A 57 1.87 -2.32 15.05
C GLY A 57 1.15 -3.62 15.42
N ASN A 58 1.42 -4.72 14.71
CA ASN A 58 0.91 -6.06 15.02
C ASN A 58 1.79 -6.76 16.06
#